data_AF-A0A7J0CN43-F1
#
_entry.id   AF-A0A7J0CN43-F1
#
_cell.length_a   1.000
_cell.length_b   1.000
_cell.length_c   1.000
_cell.angle_alpha   90.00
_cell.angle_beta   90.00
_cell.angle_gamma   90.00
#
_symmetry.space_group_name_H-M   'P 1'
#
loop_
_entity.id
_entity.type
_entity.pdbx_description
1 polymer ?
#
loop_
_entity_poly.entity_id
_entity_poly.type
_entity_poly.pdbx_seq_one_letter_code
_entity_poly.pdbx_strand_id
1 'polypeptide(L)'
;MLPEGDGNEEAAVRAVHRFLLATPARMTGVWLPDTVGDRRPQNLPGTWDQYPNWRLPVADAEGHPVTLEEIAASPRLHGLMDVLRPTRARTAPPGERPA
;
A
#
# COMPACT_ATOMS: atom_id res chain seq x y z
N MET A 1 0.66 -19.82 5.06
CA MET A 1 1.34 -18.68 4.42
C MET A 1 0.62 -18.39 3.12
N LEU A 2 0.46 -17.12 2.74
CA LEU A 2 -0.05 -16.79 1.40
C LEU A 2 0.87 -17.45 0.37
N PRO A 3 0.35 -18.06 -0.71
CA PRO A 3 1.13 -18.82 -1.70
C PRO A 3 2.16 -17.98 -2.47
N GLU A 4 2.27 -16.69 -2.15
CA GLU A 4 3.12 -15.69 -2.79
C GLU A 4 4.15 -15.11 -1.79
N GLY A 5 4.21 -15.64 -0.56
CA GLY A 5 5.06 -15.16 0.54
C GLY A 5 6.49 -15.73 0.54
N ASP A 6 6.88 -16.41 -0.54
CA ASP A 6 8.07 -17.21 -0.70
C ASP A 6 9.33 -16.34 -0.94
N GLY A 7 9.55 -15.33 -0.09
CA GLY A 7 10.66 -14.36 -0.23
C GLY A 7 10.39 -13.20 -1.20
N ASN A 8 9.22 -13.15 -1.84
CA ASN A 8 8.79 -12.01 -2.65
C ASN A 8 7.86 -11.09 -1.86
N GLU A 9 8.46 -10.15 -1.13
CA GLU A 9 7.75 -9.17 -0.31
C GLU A 9 6.75 -8.34 -1.13
N GLU A 10 7.11 -7.93 -2.35
CA GLU A 10 6.20 -7.17 -3.21
C GLU A 10 4.96 -7.97 -3.62
N ALA A 11 5.11 -9.27 -3.93
CA ALA A 11 3.98 -10.14 -4.22
C ALA A 11 3.07 -10.33 -3.01
N ALA A 12 3.66 -10.51 -1.82
CA ALA A 12 2.90 -10.60 -0.57
C ALA A 12 2.07 -9.33 -0.30
N VAL A 13 2.64 -8.14 -0.49
CA VAL A 13 1.93 -6.85 -0.39
C VAL A 13 0.75 -6.79 -1.36
N ARG A 14 0.95 -7.18 -2.63
CA ARG A 14 -0.12 -7.24 -3.64
C ARG A 14 -1.22 -8.22 -3.25
N ALA A 15 -0.89 -9.37 -2.67
CA ALA A 15 -1.86 -10.35 -2.19
C ALA A 15 -2.73 -9.80 -1.06
N VAL A 16 -2.14 -9.07 -0.11
CA VAL A 16 -2.88 -8.40 0.96
C VAL A 16 -3.84 -7.35 0.37
N HIS A 17 -3.40 -6.54 -0.59
CA HIS A 17 -4.29 -5.59 -1.26
C HIS A 17 -5.43 -6.28 -2.02
N ARG A 18 -5.18 -7.40 -2.72
CA ARG A 18 -6.27 -8.22 -3.32
C ARG A 18 -7.26 -8.72 -2.29
N PHE A 19 -6.77 -9.16 -1.14
CA PHE A 19 -7.63 -9.58 -0.04
C PHE A 19 -8.49 -8.43 0.47
N LEU A 20 -7.91 -7.24 0.69
CA LEU A 20 -8.66 -6.04 1.10
C LEU A 20 -9.73 -5.67 0.08
N LEU A 21 -9.41 -5.76 -1.21
CA LEU A 21 -10.38 -5.55 -2.28
C LEU A 21 -11.48 -6.61 -2.29
N ALA A 22 -11.28 -7.82 -1.78
CA ALA A 22 -12.33 -8.84 -1.71
C ALA A 22 -13.36 -8.57 -0.60
N THR A 23 -13.05 -7.70 0.37
CA THR A 23 -13.95 -7.34 1.48
C THR A 23 -15.11 -6.44 1.01
N PRO A 24 -16.22 -6.30 1.77
CA PRO A 24 -17.31 -5.37 1.43
C PRO A 24 -17.00 -3.89 1.74
N ALA A 25 -15.75 -3.54 2.07
CA ALA A 25 -15.37 -2.17 2.39
C ALA A 25 -15.70 -1.20 1.24
N ARG A 26 -16.22 -0.01 1.59
CA ARG A 26 -16.55 1.04 0.61
C ARG A 26 -15.33 1.80 0.12
N MET A 27 -14.25 1.77 0.89
CA MET A 27 -12.99 2.45 0.59
C MET A 27 -11.82 1.57 1.04
N THR A 28 -10.77 1.53 0.23
CA THR A 28 -9.52 0.86 0.54
C THR A 28 -8.41 1.90 0.50
N GLY A 29 -7.65 2.00 1.58
CA GLY A 29 -6.47 2.86 1.65
C GLY A 29 -5.24 2.16 1.09
N VAL A 30 -4.35 2.92 0.47
CA VAL A 30 -3.01 2.47 0.07
C VAL A 30 -2.01 3.25 0.88
N TRP A 31 -1.08 2.56 1.52
CA TRP A 31 0.01 3.19 2.23
C TRP A 31 1.14 3.46 1.24
N LEU A 32 1.55 4.73 1.10
CA LEU A 32 2.51 5.14 0.08
C LEU A 32 3.86 4.39 0.14
N PRO A 33 4.45 4.12 1.33
CA PRO A 33 5.58 3.20 1.51
C PRO A 33 5.51 1.86 0.76
N ASP A 34 4.34 1.23 0.68
CA ASP A 34 4.18 -0.06 0.00
C ASP A 34 4.47 0.04 -1.51
N THR A 35 4.34 1.24 -2.09
CA THR A 35 4.57 1.52 -3.52
C THR A 35 6.05 1.65 -3.90
N VAL A 36 6.93 1.81 -2.92
CA VAL A 36 8.38 1.96 -3.10
C VAL A 36 9.20 0.99 -2.25
N GLY A 37 8.54 0.22 -1.38
CA GLY A 37 9.17 -0.82 -0.57
C GLY A 37 9.79 -0.32 0.73
N ASP A 38 9.41 0.86 1.23
CA ASP A 38 9.92 1.37 2.51
C ASP A 38 9.44 0.48 3.66
N ARG A 39 10.37 -0.15 4.35
CA ARG A 39 10.10 -1.08 5.46
C ARG A 39 10.07 -0.39 6.82
N ARG A 40 10.40 0.91 6.87
CA ARG A 40 10.58 1.65 8.12
C ARG A 40 9.23 2.22 8.56
N PRO A 41 8.72 1.87 9.75
CA PRO A 41 7.47 2.44 10.24
C PRO A 41 7.65 3.92 10.58
N GLN A 42 6.65 4.75 10.29
CA GLN A 42 6.72 6.18 10.64
C GLN A 42 6.73 6.42 12.16
N ASN A 43 6.16 5.49 12.92
CA ASN A 43 6.02 5.60 14.35
C ASN A 43 6.20 4.23 15.02
N LEU A 44 7.04 4.18 16.04
CA LEU A 44 7.22 3.05 16.93
C LEU A 44 6.63 3.42 18.31
N PRO A 45 5.39 2.97 18.64
CA PRO A 45 4.75 3.32 19.89
C PRO A 45 5.59 2.98 21.12
N GLY A 46 5.56 3.87 22.13
CA GLY A 46 6.33 3.69 23.36
C GLY A 46 7.78 4.16 23.28
N THR A 47 8.17 4.84 22.21
CA THR A 47 9.49 5.47 22.07
C THR A 47 9.39 6.99 22.07
N TRP A 48 10.47 7.63 22.55
CA TRP A 48 10.70 9.06 22.47
C TRP A 48 11.96 9.31 21.65
N ASP A 49 13.13 8.99 22.20
CA ASP A 49 14.45 9.35 21.66
C ASP A 49 15.15 8.15 21.00
N GLN A 50 14.59 6.95 21.16
CA GLN A 50 15.12 5.71 20.62
C GLN A 50 14.84 5.55 19.11
N TYR A 51 13.83 6.25 18.59
CA TYR A 51 13.42 6.15 17.20
C TYR A 51 13.04 7.52 16.64
N PRO A 52 13.38 7.85 15.38
CA PRO A 52 13.02 9.12 14.75
C PRO A 52 11.53 9.13 14.33
N ASN A 53 10.62 8.96 15.29
CA ASN A 53 9.18 8.99 15.05
C ASN A 53 8.77 10.27 14.32
N TRP A 54 7.89 10.13 13.33
CA TRP A 54 7.32 11.24 12.55
C TRP A 54 8.33 12.07 11.76
N ARG A 55 9.57 11.61 11.66
CA ARG A 55 10.69 12.35 11.02
C ARG A 55 11.27 11.63 9.81
N LEU A 56 10.84 10.41 9.53
CA LEU A 56 11.33 9.66 8.37
C LEU A 56 10.63 10.16 7.09
N PRO A 57 11.40 10.49 6.04
CA PRO A 57 10.84 10.65 4.70
C PRO A 57 10.52 9.28 4.09
N VAL A 58 9.62 9.24 3.11
CA VAL A 58 9.40 8.05 2.29
C VAL A 58 10.70 7.70 1.56
N ALA A 59 11.10 6.44 1.61
CA ALA A 59 12.31 5.93 0.96
C ALA A 59 12.07 4.69 0.11
N ASP A 60 13.09 4.29 -0.63
CA ASP A 60 13.15 2.97 -1.27
C ASP A 60 13.35 1.82 -0.25
N ALA A 61 13.47 0.61 -0.78
CA ALA A 61 13.69 -0.62 -0.03
C ALA A 61 15.02 -0.65 0.75
N GLU A 62 16.00 0.15 0.34
CA GLU A 62 17.32 0.30 0.92
C GLU A 62 17.38 1.46 1.93
N GLY A 63 16.32 2.27 2.01
CA GLY A 63 16.18 3.37 2.96
C GLY A 63 16.65 4.73 2.42
N HIS A 64 16.90 4.87 1.12
CA HIS A 64 17.21 6.15 0.49
C HIS A 64 15.92 6.96 0.24
N PRO A 65 15.83 8.21 0.74
CA PRO A 65 14.65 9.05 0.49
C PRO A 65 14.36 9.21 -1.00
N VAL A 66 13.08 9.13 -1.36
CA VAL A 66 12.61 9.29 -2.74
C VAL A 66 11.74 10.54 -2.89
N THR A 67 11.86 11.18 -4.04
CA THR A 67 11.04 12.32 -4.46
C THR A 67 9.65 11.87 -4.89
N LEU A 68 8.73 12.83 -5.04
CA LEU A 68 7.40 12.55 -5.56
C LEU A 68 7.45 12.03 -6.99
N GLU A 69 8.34 12.58 -7.82
CA GLU A 69 8.56 12.17 -9.20
C GLU A 69 9.04 10.73 -9.30
N GLU A 70 9.97 10.33 -8.43
CA GLU A 70 10.46 8.95 -8.34
C GLU A 70 9.37 7.99 -7.87
N ILE A 71 8.56 8.38 -6.89
CA ILE A 71 7.39 7.60 -6.46
C ILE A 71 6.41 7.43 -7.62
N ALA A 72 6.08 8.53 -8.33
CA ALA A 72 5.15 8.50 -9.46
C ALA A 72 5.68 7.66 -10.63
N ALA A 73 7.00 7.57 -10.81
CA ALA A 73 7.64 6.74 -11.83
C ALA A 73 7.85 5.26 -11.40
N SER A 74 7.65 4.93 -10.12
CA SER A 74 7.97 3.62 -9.56
C SER A 74 7.25 2.46 -10.30
N PRO A 75 7.98 1.48 -10.84
CA PRO A 75 7.37 0.26 -11.40
C PRO A 75 6.53 -0.50 -10.38
N ARG A 76 6.96 -0.48 -9.12
CA ARG A 76 6.26 -1.11 -8.00
C ARG A 76 4.94 -0.41 -7.70
N LEU A 77 4.90 0.93 -7.75
CA LEU A 77 3.66 1.70 -7.68
C LEU A 77 2.71 1.29 -8.80
N HIS A 78 3.18 1.32 -10.06
CA HIS A 78 2.36 1.02 -11.21
C HIS A 78 1.74 -0.38 -11.13
N GLY A 79 2.54 -1.38 -10.81
CA GLY A 79 1.97 -2.71 -10.69
C GLY A 79 0.99 -2.80 -9.50
N LEU A 80 1.22 -2.13 -8.36
CA LEU A 80 0.25 -2.16 -7.27
C LEU A 80 -1.07 -1.49 -7.71
N MET A 81 -1.01 -0.40 -8.47
CA MET A 81 -2.19 0.25 -9.02
C MET A 81 -2.95 -0.66 -10.00
N ASP A 82 -2.26 -1.52 -10.75
CA ASP A 82 -2.93 -2.51 -11.59
C ASP A 82 -3.74 -3.55 -10.79
N VAL A 83 -3.29 -3.90 -9.58
CA VAL A 83 -4.07 -4.74 -8.66
C VAL A 83 -5.34 -4.02 -8.19
N LEU A 84 -5.26 -2.69 -8.01
CA LEU A 84 -6.36 -1.86 -7.52
C LEU A 84 -7.34 -1.44 -8.63
N ARG A 85 -7.01 -1.72 -9.90
CA ARG A 85 -7.86 -1.38 -11.04
C ARG A 85 -9.20 -2.11 -10.90
N PRO A 86 -10.34 -1.39 -10.94
CA PRO A 86 -11.65 -2.01 -10.77
C PRO A 86 -11.92 -3.01 -11.90
N THR A 87 -12.22 -4.27 -11.55
CA THR A 87 -12.73 -5.26 -12.51
C THR A 87 -14.25 -5.16 -12.69
N ARG A 88 -14.95 -4.47 -11.77
CA ARG A 88 -16.38 -4.14 -11.87
C ARG A 88 -16.70 -2.91 -11.02
N ALA A 89 -17.65 -2.08 -11.45
CA ALA A 89 -18.18 -0.99 -10.62
C ALA A 89 -18.85 -1.59 -9.37
N ARG A 90 -18.33 -1.28 -8.18
CA ARG A 90 -18.81 -1.82 -6.90
C ARG A 90 -19.79 -0.90 -6.19
N THR A 91 -19.84 0.35 -6.61
CA THR A 91 -20.83 1.32 -6.15
C THR A 91 -22.03 1.26 -7.07
N ALA A 92 -23.19 0.95 -6.49
CA ALA A 92 -24.47 1.24 -7.12
C ALA A 92 -24.50 2.73 -7.53
N PRO A 93 -25.02 3.07 -8.72
CA PRO A 93 -25.15 4.46 -9.14
C PRO A 93 -25.91 5.29 -8.09
N PRO A 94 -25.64 6.60 -8.01
CA PRO A 94 -26.35 7.47 -7.06
C PRO A 94 -27.87 7.34 -7.23
N GLY A 95 -28.56 6.85 -6.19
CA GLY A 95 -30.02 6.70 -6.17
C GLY A 95 -30.55 5.27 -6.04
N GLU A 96 -29.73 4.24 -6.23
CA GLU A 96 -30.13 2.85 -5.97
C GLU A 96 -30.09 2.54 -4.47
N ARG A 97 -31.27 2.31 -3.87
CA ARG A 97 -31.40 1.77 -2.51
C ARG A 97 -31.36 0.24 -2.57
N PRO A 98 -30.62 -0.45 -1.68
CA PRO A 98 -30.77 -1.90 -1.53
C PRO A 98 -32.21 -2.22 -1.14
N ALA A 99 -32.78 -3.27 -1.74
CA ALA A 99 -34.09 -3.81 -1.38
C ALA A 99 -34.09 -4.39 0.04
#